data_AF-Q2Y580-F1
#
_entry.id   AF-Q2Y580-F1
#
_cell.length_a   1.000
_cell.length_b   1.000
_cell.length_c   1.000
_cell.angle_alpha   90.00
_cell.angle_beta   90.00
_cell.angle_gamma   90.00
#
_symmetry.space_group_name_H-M   'P 1'
#
loop_
_entity.id
_entity.type
_entity.pdbx_description
1 polymer ?
#
loop_
_entity_poly.entity_id
_entity_poly.type
_entity_poly.pdbx_seq_one_letter_code
_entity_poly.pdbx_strand_id
1 'polypeptide(L)'
;MKKPSPLAAGLKAMAAGQVQKQPEPIQHVSPHQSEAKPVTPVANKKAADKTVMIGAHFSPQVRRALLLVQAHPNNEGKLTKELLGEAINDLCAKYGVPEPYRGE
;
A
#
# COMPACT_ATOMS: atom_id res chain seq x y z
N MET A 1 -1.81 -43.14 -41.85
CA MET A 1 -1.73 -41.73 -41.37
C MET A 1 -1.95 -41.69 -39.86
N LYS A 2 -0.90 -41.38 -39.08
CA LYS A 2 -0.96 -41.09 -37.63
C LYS A 2 0.03 -39.94 -37.36
N LYS A 3 -0.44 -38.86 -36.73
CA LYS A 3 0.22 -37.55 -36.60
C LYS A 3 1.26 -37.54 -35.44
N PRO A 4 2.42 -36.88 -35.55
CA PRO A 4 3.35 -36.71 -34.41
C PRO A 4 3.00 -35.52 -33.51
N SER A 5 3.35 -35.66 -32.22
CA SER A 5 3.05 -34.79 -31.07
C SER A 5 3.93 -33.52 -30.98
N PRO A 6 3.41 -32.36 -30.53
CA PRO A 6 4.13 -31.08 -30.46
C PRO A 6 4.75 -30.82 -29.08
N LEU A 7 5.79 -31.57 -28.69
CA LEU A 7 6.42 -31.41 -27.36
C LEU A 7 7.95 -31.31 -27.38
N ALA A 8 8.52 -30.83 -28.49
CA ALA A 8 9.98 -30.75 -28.67
C ALA A 8 10.51 -29.39 -29.21
N ALA A 9 9.75 -28.29 -29.07
CA ALA A 9 10.12 -26.99 -29.65
C ALA A 9 10.50 -25.89 -28.64
N GLY A 10 10.86 -26.23 -27.39
CA GLY A 10 11.07 -25.25 -26.31
C GLY A 10 12.49 -25.06 -25.78
N LEU A 11 13.50 -25.80 -26.26
CA LEU A 11 14.77 -25.95 -25.51
C LEU A 11 16.05 -25.45 -26.21
N LYS A 12 15.98 -24.38 -27.03
CA LYS A 12 17.16 -23.83 -27.74
C LYS A 12 17.27 -22.30 -27.75
N ALA A 13 17.04 -21.63 -26.62
CA ALA A 13 17.22 -20.17 -26.49
C ALA A 13 18.14 -19.76 -25.33
N MET A 14 19.20 -20.52 -25.05
CA MET A 14 20.26 -20.12 -24.12
C MET A 14 21.63 -20.45 -24.70
N ALA A 15 22.12 -19.63 -25.64
CA ALA A 15 23.56 -19.50 -25.99
C ALA A 15 23.76 -18.49 -27.13
N ALA A 16 23.87 -17.20 -26.80
CA ALA A 16 24.61 -16.23 -27.62
C ALA A 16 24.81 -14.93 -26.84
N GLY A 17 25.87 -14.88 -26.03
CA GLY A 17 26.51 -13.61 -25.71
C GLY A 17 27.37 -13.16 -26.88
N GLN A 18 27.33 -11.85 -27.19
CA GLN A 18 28.34 -11.05 -27.92
C GLN A 18 27.73 -9.64 -28.04
N VAL A 19 28.02 -8.67 -27.17
CA VAL A 19 29.22 -7.80 -27.11
C VAL A 19 29.59 -7.18 -28.46
N GLN A 20 29.07 -5.98 -28.75
CA GLN A 20 29.66 -4.96 -29.64
C GLN A 20 29.25 -3.58 -29.08
N LYS A 21 30.12 -2.91 -28.31
CA LYS A 21 31.10 -1.85 -28.69
C LYS A 21 30.48 -0.52 -29.16
N GLN A 22 30.67 0.50 -28.30
CA GLN A 22 30.52 1.96 -28.45
C GLN A 22 31.09 2.53 -29.77
N PRO A 23 30.59 3.69 -30.22
CA PRO A 23 31.21 4.97 -29.85
C PRO A 23 30.22 6.11 -29.51
N GLU A 24 30.54 6.90 -28.48
CA GLU A 24 30.04 8.28 -28.29
C GLU A 24 30.75 9.21 -29.31
N PRO A 25 30.19 10.36 -29.77
CA PRO A 25 30.07 11.57 -28.93
C PRO A 25 28.89 12.53 -29.23
N ILE A 26 28.79 13.55 -28.37
CA ILE A 26 28.17 14.89 -28.53
C ILE A 26 26.78 15.11 -27.89
N GLN A 27 26.85 15.53 -26.61
CA GLN A 27 26.15 16.64 -25.95
C GLN A 27 24.88 17.22 -26.62
N HIS A 28 23.73 17.07 -25.94
CA HIS A 28 22.82 18.22 -25.77
C HIS A 28 22.07 18.14 -24.44
N VAL A 29 22.26 19.19 -23.64
CA VAL A 29 21.55 19.48 -22.40
C VAL A 29 20.15 20.01 -22.72
N SER A 30 19.10 19.40 -22.16
CA SER A 30 18.03 20.09 -21.41
C SER A 30 16.84 19.18 -21.10
N PRO A 31 16.09 19.50 -20.02
CA PRO A 31 15.28 18.56 -19.25
C PRO A 31 13.83 18.53 -19.74
N HIS A 32 12.99 17.73 -19.07
CA HIS A 32 11.52 17.59 -19.16
C HIS A 32 11.03 16.30 -19.81
N GLN A 33 10.67 15.32 -18.98
CA GLN A 33 9.26 14.98 -18.86
C GLN A 33 9.01 14.17 -17.59
N SER A 34 8.55 14.86 -16.55
CA SER A 34 7.78 14.23 -15.48
C SER A 34 6.49 13.71 -16.10
N GLU A 35 6.38 12.39 -16.34
CA GLU A 35 5.09 11.75 -16.53
C GLU A 35 4.34 11.73 -15.20
N ALA A 36 3.79 12.89 -14.84
CA ALA A 36 2.75 13.02 -13.84
C ALA A 36 1.51 12.33 -14.40
N LYS A 37 1.25 11.10 -13.92
CA LYS A 37 -0.05 10.45 -14.12
C LYS A 37 -1.15 11.40 -13.61
N PRO A 38 -2.23 11.62 -14.37
CA PRO A 38 -3.29 12.52 -13.96
C PRO A 38 -3.96 11.96 -12.71
N VAL A 39 -3.81 12.67 -11.59
CA VAL A 39 -4.61 12.47 -10.39
C VAL A 39 -6.05 12.83 -10.73
N THR A 40 -6.88 11.81 -10.89
CA THR A 40 -8.33 11.98 -11.01
C THR A 40 -8.85 12.62 -9.71
N PRO A 41 -9.54 13.77 -9.76
CA PRO A 41 -10.21 14.31 -8.60
C PRO A 41 -11.39 13.40 -8.28
N VAL A 42 -11.25 12.59 -7.22
CA VAL A 42 -12.36 11.80 -6.69
C VAL A 42 -13.46 12.75 -6.28
N ALA A 43 -14.59 12.65 -6.97
CA ALA A 43 -15.79 13.43 -6.76
C ALA A 43 -16.18 13.41 -5.28
N ASN A 44 -16.22 14.60 -4.69
CA ASN A 44 -16.61 14.87 -3.32
C ASN A 44 -18.08 14.48 -3.15
N LYS A 45 -18.36 13.23 -2.73
CA LYS A 45 -19.71 12.80 -2.39
C LYS A 45 -20.01 13.25 -0.97
N LYS A 46 -20.89 14.25 -0.88
CA LYS A 46 -21.55 14.76 0.33
C LYS A 46 -22.11 13.61 1.18
N ALA A 47 -21.32 13.16 2.15
CA ALA A 47 -21.71 12.37 3.31
C ALA A 47 -20.64 12.46 4.41
N ALA A 48 -19.92 13.59 4.48
CA ALA A 48 -18.72 13.78 5.31
C ALA A 48 -18.94 14.74 6.49
N ASP A 49 -20.18 14.90 6.97
CA ASP A 49 -20.51 16.04 7.83
C ASP A 49 -20.13 15.89 9.31
N LYS A 50 -19.54 14.76 9.76
CA LYS A 50 -19.14 14.58 11.18
C LYS A 50 -17.86 13.81 11.46
N THR A 51 -17.11 13.37 10.44
CA THR A 51 -15.92 12.51 10.66
C THR A 51 -14.69 13.07 9.96
N VAL A 52 -13.57 13.18 10.68
CA VAL A 52 -12.27 13.62 10.16
C VAL A 52 -11.37 12.41 9.95
N MET A 53 -10.69 12.32 8.80
CA MET A 53 -9.70 11.28 8.54
C MET A 53 -8.39 11.62 9.24
N ILE A 54 -7.98 10.78 10.20
CA ILE A 54 -6.68 10.87 10.87
C ILE A 54 -5.84 9.67 10.39
N GLY A 55 -4.75 9.96 9.69
CA GLY A 55 -3.84 8.93 9.15
C GLY A 55 -2.39 9.21 9.52
N ALA A 56 -1.63 8.14 9.79
CA ALA A 56 -0.20 8.21 10.03
C ALA A 56 0.50 6.98 9.45
N HIS A 57 1.78 7.12 9.13
CA HIS A 57 2.61 6.00 8.69
C HIS A 57 3.18 5.31 9.92
N PHE A 58 2.91 4.01 10.04
CA PHE A 58 3.45 3.16 11.09
C PHE A 58 4.35 2.08 10.51
N SER A 59 5.27 1.59 11.34
CA SER A 59 6.08 0.43 10.95
C SER A 59 5.20 -0.83 10.81
N PRO A 60 5.62 -1.82 10.00
CA PRO A 60 4.88 -3.07 9.86
C PRO A 60 4.68 -3.82 11.19
N GLN A 61 5.54 -3.59 12.19
CA GLN A 61 5.42 -4.20 13.52
C GLN A 61 4.16 -3.74 14.25
N VAL A 62 3.78 -2.47 14.11
CA VAL A 62 2.54 -1.92 14.70
C VAL A 62 1.32 -2.64 14.15
N ARG A 63 1.30 -2.91 12.84
CA ARG A 63 0.21 -3.68 12.21
C ARG A 63 0.12 -5.10 12.78
N ARG A 64 1.26 -5.77 13.01
CA ARG A 64 1.29 -7.10 13.62
C ARG A 64 0.75 -7.08 15.05
N ALA A 65 1.14 -6.08 15.85
CA ALA A 65 0.63 -5.90 17.20
C ALA A 65 -0.89 -5.66 17.21
N LEU A 66 -1.40 -4.81 16.32
CA LEU A 66 -2.85 -4.58 16.18
C LEU A 66 -3.63 -5.86 15.86
N LEU A 67 -3.08 -6.72 14.99
CA LEU A 67 -3.71 -8.01 14.68
C LEU A 67 -3.75 -8.94 15.90
N LEU A 68 -2.71 -8.94 16.72
CA LEU A 68 -2.70 -9.72 17.97
C LEU A 68 -3.74 -9.19 18.97
N VAL A 69 -3.90 -7.87 19.06
CA VAL A 69 -4.91 -7.24 19.93
C VAL A 69 -6.34 -7.56 19.46
N GLN A 70 -6.57 -7.60 18.14
CA GLN A 70 -7.85 -8.02 17.56
C GLN A 70 -8.18 -9.48 17.81
N ALA A 71 -7.17 -10.35 17.81
CA ALA A 71 -7.33 -11.77 18.10
C ALA A 71 -7.59 -12.05 19.59
N HIS A 72 -7.49 -11.06 20.46
CA HIS A 72 -7.76 -11.23 21.88
C HIS A 72 -9.27 -11.45 22.12
N PRO A 73 -9.68 -12.40 22.97
CA PRO A 73 -11.10 -12.74 23.18
C PRO A 73 -11.97 -11.54 23.62
N ASN A 74 -11.40 -10.59 24.36
CA ASN A 74 -12.11 -9.38 24.78
C ASN A 74 -12.39 -8.38 23.63
N ASN A 75 -11.76 -8.57 22.47
CA ASN A 75 -11.84 -7.68 21.31
C ASN A 75 -12.41 -8.40 20.08
N GLU A 76 -12.98 -9.59 20.26
CA GLU A 76 -13.54 -10.37 19.17
C GLU A 76 -14.64 -9.57 18.44
N GLY A 77 -14.52 -9.48 17.12
CA GLY A 77 -15.45 -8.71 16.29
C GLY A 77 -15.20 -7.19 16.26
N LYS A 78 -14.30 -6.64 17.07
CA LYS A 78 -13.96 -5.22 17.03
C LYS A 78 -13.13 -4.88 15.79
N LEU A 79 -13.53 -3.83 15.08
CA LEU A 79 -12.78 -3.30 13.96
C LEU A 79 -11.54 -2.53 14.45
N THR A 80 -10.51 -2.42 13.61
CA THR A 80 -9.29 -1.64 13.93
C THR A 80 -9.64 -0.20 14.32
N LYS A 81 -10.66 0.39 13.68
CA LYS A 81 -11.13 1.74 13.96
C LYS A 81 -11.60 1.90 15.42
N GLU A 82 -12.27 0.88 15.95
CA GLU A 82 -12.82 0.88 17.32
C GLU A 82 -11.71 0.76 18.35
N LEU A 83 -10.77 -0.17 18.12
CA LEU A 83 -9.61 -0.34 18.99
C LEU A 83 -8.73 0.91 19.04
N LEU A 84 -8.57 1.59 17.90
CA LEU A 84 -7.85 2.85 17.86
C LEU A 84 -8.61 3.96 18.58
N GLY A 85 -9.94 4.01 18.45
CA GLY A 85 -10.78 4.95 19.19
C GLY A 85 -10.69 4.76 20.70
N GLU A 86 -10.74 3.51 21.18
CA GLU A 86 -10.55 3.16 22.59
C GLU A 86 -9.15 3.55 23.09
N ALA A 87 -8.11 3.25 22.31
CA ALA A 87 -6.74 3.64 22.66
C ALA A 87 -6.56 5.17 22.74
N ILE A 88 -7.29 5.93 21.92
CA ILE A 88 -7.31 7.40 22.00
C ILE A 88 -7.98 7.84 23.30
N ASN A 89 -9.11 7.23 23.70
CA ASN A 89 -9.75 7.52 24.99
C ASN A 89 -8.80 7.23 26.16
N ASP A 90 -8.08 6.10 26.14
CA ASP A 90 -7.09 5.75 27.16
C ASP A 90 -5.96 6.79 27.24
N LEU A 91 -5.56 7.37 26.11
CA LEU A 91 -4.61 8.48 26.09
C LEU A 91 -5.23 9.75 26.66
N CYS A 92 -6.45 10.12 26.25
CA CYS A 92 -7.16 11.30 26.77
C CYS A 92 -7.33 11.22 28.29
N ALA A 93 -7.71 10.06 28.82
CA ALA A 93 -7.84 9.82 30.27
C ALA A 93 -6.52 10.06 31.02
N LYS A 94 -5.38 9.64 30.45
CA LYS A 94 -4.05 9.87 31.06
C LYS A 94 -3.68 11.35 31.13
N TYR A 95 -4.17 12.17 30.20
CA TYR A 95 -3.90 13.60 30.16
C TYR A 95 -5.03 14.47 30.72
N GLY A 96 -6.08 13.87 31.30
CA GLY A 96 -7.23 14.61 31.85
C GLY A 96 -8.08 15.32 30.79
N VAL A 97 -8.03 14.84 29.54
CA VAL A 97 -8.79 15.36 28.40
C VAL A 97 -10.09 14.54 28.26
N PRO A 98 -11.23 15.17 27.91
CA PRO A 98 -12.47 14.43 27.64
C PRO A 98 -12.30 13.39 26.52
N GLU A 99 -12.97 12.25 26.68
CA GLU A 99 -12.95 11.13 25.73
C GLU A 99 -13.66 11.50 24.41
N PRO A 100 -12.96 11.51 23.27
CA PRO A 100 -13.55 11.87 21.99
C PRO A 100 -14.29 10.72 21.30
N TYR A 101 -14.02 9.46 21.63
CA TYR A 101 -14.57 8.29 20.96
C TYR A 101 -15.69 7.62 21.77
N ARG A 102 -16.81 7.26 21.14
CA ARG A 102 -18.00 6.67 21.80
C ARG A 102 -18.49 5.34 21.19
N GLY A 103 -17.82 4.82 20.16
CA GLY A 103 -18.27 3.64 19.42
C GLY A 103 -19.35 3.96 18.40
N GLU A 104 -19.04 3.84 17.11
CA GLU A 104 -19.99 3.89 15.97
C GLU A 104 -19.69 2.79 14.96
#